data_AF-A0A934BLA2-F1
#
_entry.id   AF-A0A934BLA2-F1
#
_cell.length_a   1.000
_cell.length_b   1.000
_cell.length_c   1.000
_cell.angle_alpha   90.00
_cell.angle_beta   90.00
_cell.angle_gamma   90.00
#
_symmetry.space_group_name_H-M   'P 1'
#
loop_
_entity.id
_entity.type
_entity.pdbx_description
1 polymer ?
#
loop_
_entity_poly.entity_id
_entity_poly.type
_entity_poly.pdbx_seq_one_letter_code
_entity_poly.pdbx_strand_id
1 'polypeptide(L)' 'MPDQPQTNPAPKPGTVVPWEQKIKELPPMTGREDLVKQQWETYDAWAYTYIWHLVVSF' A
#
# COMPACT_ATOMS: atom_id res chain seq x y z
N MET A 1 -15.36 15.44 17.65
CA MET A 1 -15.42 14.29 16.73
C MET A 1 -14.58 13.19 17.37
N PRO A 2 -15.08 11.96 17.54
CA PRO A 2 -14.25 10.91 18.10
C PRO A 2 -13.28 10.43 17.01
N ASP A 3 -12.02 10.82 17.13
CA ASP A 3 -10.91 10.19 16.41
C ASP A 3 -10.86 8.72 16.81
N GLN A 4 -11.39 7.84 15.96
CA GLN A 4 -11.18 6.41 16.12
C GLN A 4 -9.68 6.15 15.95
N PRO A 5 -8.99 5.51 16.93
CA PRO A 5 -7.64 5.05 16.70
C PRO A 5 -7.73 3.95 15.64
N GLN A 6 -7.37 4.28 14.41
CA GLN A 6 -7.24 3.30 13.34
C GLN A 6 -6.09 2.39 13.75
N THR A 7 -6.40 1.26 14.38
CA THR A 7 -5.47 0.16 14.62
C THR A 7 -5.15 -0.51 13.29
N ASN A 8 -4.54 0.24 12.38
CA ASN A 8 -4.00 -0.31 11.17
C ASN A 8 -2.74 -1.08 11.59
N PRO A 9 -2.68 -2.42 11.43
CA PRO A 9 -1.45 -3.16 11.71
C PRO A 9 -0.32 -2.47 10.96
N ALA A 10 0.79 -2.22 11.67
CA ALA A 10 1.94 -1.53 11.10
C ALA A 10 2.30 -2.20 9.76
N PRO A 11 2.31 -1.44 8.64
CA PRO A 11 2.58 -2.03 7.34
C PRO A 11 3.93 -2.73 7.38
N LYS A 12 4.02 -3.88 6.70
CA LYS A 12 5.28 -4.62 6.61
C LYS A 12 6.38 -3.68 6.08
N PRO A 13 7.63 -3.80 6.57
CA PRO A 13 8.74 -3.02 6.04
C PRO A 13 8.84 -3.19 4.52
N GLY A 14 8.92 -2.09 3.77
CA GLY A 14 8.95 -2.09 2.31
C GLY A 14 7.61 -1.86 1.63
N THR A 15 6.52 -1.69 2.37
CA THR A 15 5.17 -1.46 1.83
C THR A 15 4.50 -0.26 2.50
N VAL A 16 3.70 0.50 1.75
CA VAL A 16 2.85 1.58 2.30
C VAL A 16 1.42 1.07 2.50
N VAL A 17 0.86 0.40 1.50
CA VAL A 17 -0.48 -0.20 1.50
C VAL A 17 -0.43 -1.62 0.92
N PRO A 18 -0.57 -2.66 1.76
CA PRO A 18 -0.58 -4.05 1.30
C PRO A 18 -1.72 -4.33 0.30
N TRP A 19 -1.43 -5.19 -0.69
CA TRP A 19 -2.43 -5.63 -1.68
C TRP A 19 -3.71 -6.20 -1.03
N GLU A 20 -3.58 -6.93 0.09
CA GLU A 20 -4.70 -7.49 0.86
C GLU A 20 -5.66 -6.43 1.42
N GLN A 21 -5.17 -5.22 1.69
CA GLN A 21 -6.01 -4.10 2.08
C GLN A 21 -6.61 -3.44 0.84
N LYS A 22 -5.81 -3.27 -0.23
CA LYS A 22 -6.26 -2.58 -1.43
C LYS A 22 -7.37 -3.32 -2.17
N ILE A 23 -7.30 -4.64 -2.27
CA ILE A 23 -8.30 -5.44 -2.99
C ILE A 23 -9.69 -5.38 -2.34
N LYS A 24 -9.78 -5.10 -1.03
CA LYS A 24 -11.06 -4.95 -0.31
C LYS A 24 -11.80 -3.66 -0.68
N GLU A 25 -11.08 -2.65 -1.14
CA GLU A 25 -11.65 -1.37 -1.60
C GLU A 25 -12.00 -1.38 -3.09
N LEU A 26 -11.39 -2.28 -3.86
CA LEU A 26 -11.54 -2.31 -5.30
C LEU A 26 -12.80 -3.11 -5.69
N PRO A 27 -13.52 -2.66 -6.74
CA PRO A 27 -14.61 -3.44 -7.30
C PRO A 27 -14.09 -4.78 -7.86
N PRO A 28 -14.97 -5.79 -8.01
CA PRO A 28 -14.59 -7.09 -8.55
C PRO A 28 -13.88 -6.96 -9.90
N MET A 29 -12.64 -7.40 -9.94
CA MET A 29 -11.78 -7.34 -11.12
C MET A 29 -12.28 -8.31 -12.19
N THR A 30 -12.57 -7.81 -13.38
CA THR A 30 -12.96 -8.63 -14.55
C THR A 30 -11.74 -9.08 -15.38
N GLY A 31 -10.54 -8.65 -15.00
CA GLY A 31 -9.28 -8.88 -15.73
C GLY A 31 -8.27 -9.73 -14.96
N ARG A 32 -7.01 -9.71 -15.42
CA ARG A 32 -5.88 -10.45 -14.81
C ARG A 32 -5.41 -9.81 -13.51
N GLU A 33 -5.95 -10.28 -12.39
CA GLU A 33 -5.62 -9.83 -11.04
C GLU A 33 -4.13 -10.01 -10.69
N ASP A 34 -3.48 -11.03 -11.25
CA ASP A 34 -2.06 -11.31 -11.06
C ASP A 34 -1.17 -10.15 -11.50
N LEU A 35 -1.47 -9.56 -12.66
CA LEU A 35 -0.72 -8.41 -13.17
C LEU A 35 -0.94 -7.16 -12.33
N VAL A 36 -2.18 -6.93 -11.91
CA VAL A 36 -2.52 -5.75 -11.10
C VAL A 36 -1.85 -5.84 -9.73
N LYS A 37 -1.87 -7.02 -9.13
CA LYS A 37 -1.16 -7.30 -7.88
C LYS A 37 0.34 -7.04 -8.02
N GLN A 38 0.98 -7.62 -9.05
CA GLN A 38 2.42 -7.45 -9.26
C GLN A 38 2.81 -5.98 -9.45
N GLN A 39 2.00 -5.27 -10.25
CA GLN A 39 2.25 -3.86 -10.52
C GLN A 39 1.99 -3.00 -9.27
N TRP A 40 0.98 -3.33 -8.48
CA TRP A 40 0.70 -2.67 -7.20
C TRP A 40 1.86 -2.83 -6.22
N GLU A 41 2.32 -4.06 -5.99
CA GLU A 41 3.45 -4.34 -5.08
C GLU A 41 4.72 -3.61 -5.52
N THR A 42 4.97 -3.51 -6.83
CA THR A 42 6.10 -2.75 -7.38
C THR A 42 5.99 -1.25 -7.07
N TYR A 43 4.83 -0.64 -7.34
CA TYR A 43 4.61 0.78 -7.07
C TYR A 43 4.63 1.11 -5.57
N ASP A 44 4.09 0.21 -4.75
CA ASP A 44 4.04 0.37 -3.31
C ASP A 44 5.45 0.36 -2.69
N ALA A 45 6.33 -0.52 -3.16
CA ALA A 45 7.75 -0.52 -2.77
C ALA A 45 8.47 0.78 -3.19
N TRP A 46 8.16 1.32 -4.37
CA TRP A 46 8.72 2.60 -4.82
C TRP A 46 8.20 3.76 -3.99
N ALA A 47 6.90 3.78 -3.68
CA ALA A 47 6.29 4.78 -2.81
C ALA A 47 6.91 4.77 -1.42
N TYR A 48 7.10 3.58 -0.83
CA TYR A 48 7.79 3.42 0.45
C TYR A 48 9.20 4.01 0.41
N THR A 49 9.97 3.67 -0.63
CA THR A 49 11.33 4.18 -0.81
C THR A 49 11.36 5.69 -0.99
N TYR A 50 10.42 6.25 -1.76
CA TYR A 50 10.30 7.69 -1.96
C TYR A 50 10.00 8.44 -0.66
N ILE A 51 9.06 7.94 0.15
CA ILE A 51 8.75 8.53 1.47
C ILE A 51 9.99 8.53 2.36
N TRP A 52 10.75 7.43 2.40
CA TRP A 52 12.00 7.38 3.15
C TRP A 52 13.07 8.32 2.60
N HIS A 53 13.14 8.47 1.28
CA HIS A 53 14.07 9.40 0.66
C HIS A 53 13.74 10.84 1.02
N LEU A 54 12.45 11.20 1.10
CA LEU A 54 12.04 12.47 1.67
C LEU A 54 12.58 12.58 3.11
N VAL A 55 12.34 11.59 3.97
CA VAL A 55 12.71 11.63 5.41
C VAL A 55 14.22 11.70 5.68
N VAL A 56 15.06 11.11 4.83
CA VAL A 56 16.50 10.97 5.08
C VAL A 56 17.34 12.03 4.36
N SER A 57 16.83 12.60 3.25
CA SER A 57 17.61 13.48 2.37
C SER A 57 17.42 14.98 2.63
N PHE A 58 16.90 15.39 3.81
CA PHE A 58 16.80 16.80 4.21
C PHE A 58 17.78 17.22 5.30
#